data_AF-A0A7Z0ISS7-F1
#
_entry.id   AF-A0A7Z0ISS7-F1
#
_cell.length_a   1.000
_cell.length_b   1.000
_cell.length_c   1.000
_cell.angle_alpha   90.00
_cell.angle_beta   90.00
_cell.angle_gamma   90.00
#
_symmetry.space_group_name_H-M   'P 1'
#
loop_
_entity.id
_entity.type
_entity.pdbx_description
1 polymer ?
#
loop_
_entity_poly.entity_id
_entity_poly.type
_entity_poly.pdbx_seq_one_letter_code
_entity_poly.pdbx_strand_id
1 'polypeptide(L)' 'MTVGKAIGLVLAAVLLLAGGALALTGMGYLGEGGTSTAWSVIGAALAGFGVALVISVFRGAGR' A
#
# COMPACT_ATOMS: atom_id res chain seq x y z
N MET A 1 -19.06 11.78 5.55
CA MET A 1 -17.92 11.32 4.73
C MET A 1 -18.18 11.79 3.29
N THR A 2 -17.28 12.53 2.65
CA THR A 2 -17.47 12.90 1.23
C THR A 2 -17.12 11.70 0.35
N VAL A 3 -17.76 11.57 -0.83
CA VAL A 3 -17.50 10.48 -1.78
C VAL A 3 -16.00 10.41 -2.14
N GLY A 4 -15.34 11.56 -2.31
CA GLY A 4 -13.90 11.63 -2.56
C GLY A 4 -13.04 11.06 -1.42
N LYS A 5 -13.41 11.32 -0.16
CA LYS A 5 -12.72 10.71 1.00
C LYS A 5 -12.93 9.20 1.05
N ALA A 6 -14.12 8.72 0.72
CA ALA A 6 -14.42 7.28 0.68
C ALA A 6 -13.55 6.58 -0.39
N ILE A 7 -13.51 7.11 -1.61
CA ILE A 7 -12.70 6.57 -2.70
C ILE A 7 -11.20 6.60 -2.35
N GLY A 8 -10.72 7.70 -1.76
CA GLY A 8 -9.33 7.81 -1.31
C GLY A 8 -8.95 6.77 -0.26
N LEU A 9 -9.84 6.49 0.70
CA LEU A 9 -9.62 5.45 1.71
C LEU A 9 -9.63 4.04 1.11
N VAL A 10 -10.54 3.76 0.17
CA VAL A 10 -10.58 2.47 -0.52
C VAL A 10 -9.31 2.23 -1.32
N LEU A 11 -8.86 3.21 -2.10
CA LEU A 11 -7.59 3.15 -2.83
C LEU A 11 -6.40 2.93 -1.88
N ALA A 12 -6.36 3.65 -0.77
CA ALA A 12 -5.31 3.51 0.21
C ALA A 12 -5.27 2.11 0.82
N ALA A 13 -6.44 1.54 1.14
CA ALA A 13 -6.55 0.17 1.65
C ALA A 13 -6.06 -0.85 0.62
N VAL A 14 -6.43 -0.70 -0.66
CA VAL A 14 -5.95 -1.59 -1.73
C VAL A 14 -4.43 -1.52 -1.88
N LEU A 15 -3.85 -0.32 -1.88
CA LEU A 15 -2.40 -0.13 -1.97
C LEU A 15 -1.66 -0.76 -0.78
N LEU A 16 -2.19 -0.60 0.43
CA LEU A 16 -1.63 -1.19 1.65
C LEU A 16 -1.66 -2.72 1.59
N LEU A 17 -2.80 -3.30 1.23
CA LEU A 17 -2.98 -4.76 1.19
C LEU A 17 -2.17 -5.38 0.05
N ALA A 18 -2.25 -4.83 -1.16
CA ALA A 18 -1.53 -5.34 -2.31
C ALA A 18 -0.01 -5.15 -2.17
N GLY A 19 0.43 -3.96 -1.74
CA GLY A 19 1.84 -3.68 -1.48
C GLY A 19 2.41 -4.52 -0.35
N GLY A 20 1.69 -4.63 0.76
CA GLY A 20 2.09 -5.47 1.90
C GLY A 20 2.18 -6.94 1.52
N ALA A 21 1.19 -7.46 0.80
CA ALA A 21 1.21 -8.84 0.30
C ALA A 21 2.39 -9.07 -0.66
N LEU A 22 2.63 -8.16 -1.60
CA LEU A 22 3.78 -8.25 -2.53
C LEU A 22 5.11 -8.21 -1.77
N ALA A 23 5.21 -7.37 -0.74
CA ALA A 23 6.42 -7.24 0.07
C ALA A 23 6.73 -8.55 0.79
N LEU A 24 5.71 -9.12 1.43
CA LEU A 24 5.76 -10.39 2.14
C LEU A 24 6.03 -11.57 1.20
N THR A 25 5.46 -11.56 -0.01
CA THR A 25 5.78 -12.54 -1.06
C THR A 25 7.24 -12.42 -1.50
N GLY A 26 7.76 -11.21 -1.70
CA GLY A 26 9.18 -10.99 -1.98
C GLY A 26 10.09 -11.45 -0.85
N MET A 27 9.64 -11.37 0.40
CA MET A 27 10.36 -11.88 1.57
C MET A 27 10.28 -13.42 1.71
N GLY A 28 9.48 -14.09 0.87
CA GLY A 28 9.26 -15.53 0.95
C GLY A 28 8.28 -15.96 2.06
N TYR A 29 7.53 -15.03 2.66
CA TYR A 29 6.56 -15.37 3.72
C TYR A 29 5.22 -15.87 3.19
N LEU A 30 4.85 -15.51 1.96
CA LEU A 30 3.52 -15.81 1.38
C LEU A 30 3.57 -16.59 0.06
N GLY A 31 4.75 -16.98 -0.42
CA GLY A 31 4.90 -17.71 -1.70
C GLY A 31 5.79 -18.93 -1.56
N GLU A 32 5.61 -19.90 -2.46
CA GLU A 32 6.45 -21.11 -2.56
C GLU A 32 7.81 -20.85 -3.26
N GLY A 33 8.03 -19.61 -3.75
CA GLY A 33 9.24 -19.19 -4.43
C GLY A 33 10.27 -18.56 -3.48
N GLY A 34 11.56 -18.67 -3.84
CA GLY A 34 12.66 -18.08 -3.09
C GLY A 34 12.58 -16.55 -2.94
N THR A 35 13.35 -16.02 -1.98
CA THR A 35 13.35 -14.60 -1.63
C THR A 35 13.77 -13.70 -2.80
N SER A 36 13.06 -12.59 -3.02
CA SER A 36 13.38 -11.58 -4.01
C SER A 36 13.31 -10.17 -3.42
N THR A 37 14.48 -9.56 -3.27
CA THR A 37 14.64 -8.19 -2.76
C THR A 37 13.88 -7.17 -3.61
N ALA A 38 13.82 -7.35 -4.92
CA ALA A 38 13.10 -6.44 -5.83
C ALA A 38 11.60 -6.42 -5.50
N TRP A 39 10.97 -7.58 -5.35
CA TRP A 39 9.55 -7.68 -5.00
C TRP A 39 9.26 -7.16 -3.59
N SER A 40 10.17 -7.39 -2.64
CA SER A 40 10.07 -6.81 -1.29
C SER A 40 10.08 -5.29 -1.30
N VAL A 41 11.01 -4.68 -2.06
CA VAL A 41 11.16 -3.23 -2.13
C VAL A 41 9.97 -2.58 -2.85
N ILE A 42 9.53 -3.15 -3.98
CA ILE A 42 8.36 -2.65 -4.72
C ILE A 42 7.11 -2.73 -3.83
N GLY A 43 6.91 -3.84 -3.13
CA GLY A 43 5.75 -4.03 -2.25
C GLY A 43 5.74 -3.03 -1.10
N ALA A 44 6.88 -2.85 -0.43
CA ALA A 44 7.02 -1.90 0.65
C ALA A 44 6.77 -0.45 0.18
N ALA A 45 7.25 -0.08 -1.01
CA ALA A 45 6.99 1.23 -1.60
C ALA A 45 5.50 1.43 -1.90
N LEU A 46 4.81 0.43 -2.48
CA LEU A 46 3.36 0.49 -2.72
C LEU A 46 2.58 0.63 -1.42
N ALA A 47 2.92 -0.15 -0.39
CA ALA A 47 2.29 -0.07 0.92
C ALA A 47 2.50 1.31 1.56
N GLY A 48 3.73 1.86 1.47
CA GLY A 48 4.06 3.20 1.92
C GLY A 48 3.26 4.29 1.20
N PHE A 49 3.03 4.14 -0.09
CA PHE A 49 2.16 5.05 -0.85
C PHE A 49 0.70 4.99 -0.37
N GLY A 50 0.20 3.79 -0.03
CA GLY A 50 -1.09 3.62 0.62
C GLY A 50 -1.20 4.41 1.93
N VAL A 51 -0.19 4.31 2.81
CA VAL A 51 -0.14 5.08 4.07
C VAL A 51 -0.09 6.58 3.82
N ALA A 52 0.73 7.04 2.88
CA ALA A 52 0.82 8.45 2.50
C ALA A 52 -0.52 8.99 1.96
N LEU A 53 -1.27 8.16 1.23
CA LEU A 53 -2.60 8.50 0.74
C LEU A 53 -3.60 8.63 1.89
N VAL A 54 -3.59 7.72 2.87
CA VAL A 54 -4.41 7.85 4.10
C VAL A 54 -4.12 9.18 4.78
N ILE A 55 -2.84 9.50 5.02
CA ILE A 55 -2.44 10.76 5.65
C ILE A 55 -2.94 11.96 4.84
N SER A 56 -2.81 11.92 3.51
CA SER A 56 -3.25 13.01 2.62
C SER A 56 -4.78 13.20 2.66
N VAL A 57 -5.54 12.12 2.74
CA VAL A 57 -7.02 12.15 2.85
C VAL A 57 -7.45 12.79 4.18
N PHE A 58 -6.75 12.53 5.28
CA PHE A 58 -7.09 13.04 6.60
C PHE A 58 -6.52 14.42 6.92
N ARG A 59 -5.32 14.73 6.43
CA ARG A 59 -4.68 16.05 6.61
C ARG A 59 -5.34 17.15 5.78
N GLY A 60 -6.31 16.77 4.94
CA GLY A 60 -6.82 17.58 3.86
C GLY A 60 -5.79 17.58 2.74
N ALA A 61 -6.24 17.37 1.49
CA ALA A 61 -5.48 17.92 0.37
C ALA A 61 -5.36 19.41 0.72
N GLY A 62 -4.16 19.86 1.11
CA GLY A 62 -3.96 21.19 1.66
C GLY A 62 -4.10 22.25 0.58
N ARG A 63 -5.33 22.46 0.10
CA ARG A 63 -5.99 23.64 -0.49
C ARG A 63 -7.49 23.41 -0.44
#